data_AF-A0AAV1AN05-F1
#
_entry.id   AF-A0AAV1AN05-F1
#
_cell.length_a   1.000
_cell.length_b   1.000
_cell.length_c   1.000
_cell.angle_alpha   90.00
_cell.angle_beta   90.00
_cell.angle_gamma   90.00
#
_symmetry.space_group_name_H-M   'P 1'
#
loop_
_entity.id
_entity.type
_entity.pdbx_description
1 polymer ?
#
loop_
_entity_poly.entity_id
_entity_poly.type
_entity_poly.pdbx_seq_one_letter_code
_entity_poly.pdbx_strand_id
1 'polypeptide(L)'
;MREKWKICSKTLKVKYDDTGSRKYECPFKLRRYCRVDDKWQFNVIFGIHNHALDTKLQGHPIVCRLKPHEKVIISEMSIIKDAPKNILVDLKRKRSQSILNIRQVYNERYQQNMANIGLISEMQ
;
A
#
# COMPACT_ATOMS: atom_id res chain seq x y z
N MET A 1 -12.51 -12.13 3.73
CA MET A 1 -12.02 -11.72 5.07
C MET A 1 -12.22 -10.22 5.20
N ARG A 2 -12.92 -9.75 6.23
CA ARG A 2 -13.32 -8.34 6.37
C ARG A 2 -12.09 -7.46 6.58
N GLU A 3 -11.83 -6.55 5.65
CA GLU A 3 -10.90 -5.44 5.87
C GLU A 3 -11.46 -4.56 6.98
N LYS A 4 -10.95 -4.73 8.21
CA LYS A 4 -11.23 -3.81 9.32
C LYS A 4 -10.41 -2.54 9.12
N TRP A 5 -10.76 -1.72 8.14
CA TRP A 5 -10.41 -0.32 8.19
C TRP A 5 -11.18 0.26 9.39
N LYS A 6 -10.48 0.62 10.46
CA LYS A 6 -11.10 1.31 11.59
C LYS A 6 -11.59 2.66 11.07
N ILE A 7 -12.90 2.74 10.81
CA ILE A 7 -13.62 4.00 10.65
C ILE A 7 -13.31 4.84 11.91
N CYS A 8 -13.09 6.13 11.74
CA CYS A 8 -13.03 7.02 12.89
C CYS A 8 -14.39 6.97 13.61
N SER A 9 -14.51 6.16 14.65
CA SER A 9 -15.77 6.02 15.38
C SER A 9 -15.84 7.09 16.48
N LYS A 10 -16.94 7.86 16.48
CA LYS A 10 -17.22 8.97 17.40
C LYS A 10 -17.41 8.58 18.87
N THR A 11 -17.28 7.30 19.23
CA THR A 11 -17.75 6.77 20.53
C THR A 11 -16.67 6.32 21.52
N LEU A 12 -15.40 6.66 21.34
CA LEU A 12 -14.44 6.55 22.45
C LEU A 12 -13.58 7.80 22.51
N LYS A 13 -13.59 8.46 23.68
CA LYS A 13 -12.65 9.49 24.18
C LYS A 13 -11.53 9.78 23.19
N VAL A 14 -11.39 11.02 22.69
CA VAL A 14 -10.28 11.45 21.80
C VAL A 14 -8.98 10.71 22.15
N LYS A 15 -8.73 9.58 21.48
CA LYS A 15 -7.58 8.72 21.78
C LYS A 15 -6.45 9.29 20.97
N TYR A 16 -5.57 10.02 21.63
CA TYR A 16 -4.25 10.31 21.09
C TYR A 16 -3.54 8.95 20.98
N ASP A 17 -3.15 8.60 19.76
CA ASP A 17 -2.35 7.40 19.52
C ASP A 17 -1.12 7.90 18.79
N ASP A 18 -0.04 8.04 19.55
CA ASP A 18 1.23 8.51 19.03
C ASP A 18 1.80 7.39 18.16
N THR A 19 1.99 7.66 16.87
CA THR A 19 2.58 6.65 15.99
C THR A 19 4.09 6.66 16.23
N GLY A 20 4.60 5.57 16.81
CA GLY A 20 6.04 5.38 16.98
C GLY A 20 6.74 5.30 15.62
N SER A 21 7.92 5.93 15.52
CA SER A 21 8.82 5.70 14.39
C SER A 21 9.34 4.26 14.44
N ARG A 22 9.42 3.58 13.28
CA ARG A 22 9.87 2.18 13.18
C ARG A 22 11.38 2.01 13.42
N LYS A 23 12.11 3.11 13.64
CA LYS A 23 13.57 3.12 13.86
C LYS A 23 13.87 3.44 15.32
N TYR A 24 14.82 2.71 15.90
CA TYR A 24 15.24 2.85 17.29
C TYR A 24 15.58 4.31 17.63
N GLU A 25 14.97 4.81 18.71
CA GLU A 25 15.22 6.14 19.30
C GLU A 25 15.02 7.35 18.37
N CYS A 26 14.33 7.18 17.24
CA CYS A 26 14.04 8.30 16.36
C CYS A 26 13.04 9.26 17.02
N PRO A 27 13.39 10.57 17.19
CA PRO A 27 12.51 11.51 17.85
C PRO A 27 11.30 11.89 16.98
N PHE A 28 11.29 11.51 15.70
CA PHE A 28 10.20 11.80 14.77
C PHE A 28 8.87 11.27 15.29
N LYS A 29 7.87 12.15 15.36
CA LYS A 29 6.58 11.85 15.98
C LYS A 29 5.42 12.52 15.25
N LEU A 30 4.45 11.71 14.83
CA LEU A 30 3.18 12.16 14.27
C LEU A 30 2.08 11.99 15.31
N ARG A 31 1.24 13.01 15.42
CA ARG A 31 -0.01 12.95 16.16
C ARG A 31 -1.17 12.87 15.21
N ARG A 32 -1.99 11.83 15.38
CA ARG A 32 -3.22 11.62 14.62
C ARG A 32 -4.41 12.16 15.40
N TYR A 33 -5.29 12.88 14.71
CA TYR A 33 -6.59 13.30 15.22
C TYR A 33 -7.66 13.00 14.19
N CYS A 34 -8.87 12.74 14.67
CA CYS A 34 -10.03 12.63 13.80
C CYS A 34 -10.86 13.90 13.88
N ARG A 35 -11.22 14.43 12.72
CA ARG A 35 -12.08 15.60 12.57
C ARG A 35 -13.56 15.18 12.61
N VAL A 36 -14.43 16.18 12.79
CA VAL A 36 -15.89 16.00 12.86
C VAL A 36 -16.47 15.41 11.57
N ASP A 37 -15.82 15.67 10.43
CA ASP A 37 -16.15 15.15 9.10
C ASP A 37 -15.57 13.75 8.82
N ASP A 38 -15.20 13.01 9.86
CA ASP A 38 -14.62 11.66 9.81
C ASP A 38 -13.30 11.58 9.02
N LYS A 39 -12.66 12.72 8.74
CA LYS A 39 -11.33 12.80 8.13
C LYS A 39 -10.24 12.75 9.19
N TRP A 40 -9.13 12.10 8.84
CA TRP A 40 -7.94 12.10 9.67
C TRP A 40 -7.08 13.34 9.41
N GLN A 41 -6.61 13.98 10.47
CA GLN A 41 -5.58 15.01 10.43
C GLN A 41 -4.33 14.51 11.16
N PHE A 42 -3.16 14.79 10.59
CA PHE A 42 -1.88 14.47 11.18
C PHE A 42 -1.11 15.76 11.43
N ASN A 43 -0.58 15.92 12.65
CA ASN A 43 0.34 17.00 12.99
C ASN A 43 1.71 16.41 13.28
N VAL A 44 2.75 17.01 12.73
CA VAL A 44 4.14 16.70 13.08
C VAL A 44 4.43 17.35 14.44
N ILE A 45 4.70 16.55 15.48
CA ILE A 45 5.12 17.08 16.80
C ILE A 45 6.63 17.31 16.79
N PHE A 46 7.38 16.31 16.30
CA PHE A 46 8.83 16.35 16.18
C PHE A 46 9.19 15.98 14.74
N GLY A 47 9.73 16.95 14.00
CA GLY A 47 10.10 16.78 12.59
C GLY A 47 11.55 16.36 12.35
N ILE A 48 12.32 16.17 13.43
CA ILE A 48 13.75 15.84 13.34
C ILE A 48 13.90 14.31 13.29
N HIS A 49 14.78 13.85 12.42
CA HIS A 49 15.22 12.47 12.37
C HIS A 49 16.65 12.38 12.91
N ASN A 50 16.94 11.34 13.69
CA ASN A 50 18.29 11.01 14.19
C ASN A 50 19.07 10.11 13.22
N HIS A 51 18.55 9.90 12.01
CA HIS A 51 19.13 9.02 11.01
C HIS A 51 18.92 9.61 9.61
N ALA A 52 19.75 9.23 8.66
CA ALA A 52 19.52 9.54 7.26
C ALA A 52 18.19 8.91 6.77
N LEU A 53 17.58 9.53 5.77
CA LEU A 53 16.46 8.94 5.05
C LEU A 53 16.89 7.60 4.45
N ASP A 54 15.99 6.63 4.44
CA ASP A 54 16.29 5.33 3.85
C ASP A 54 16.42 5.49 2.33
N THR A 55 17.53 5.03 1.77
CA THR A 55 17.78 5.03 0.32
C THR A 55 17.12 3.83 -0.36
N LYS A 56 16.77 2.78 0.40
CA LYS A 56 16.08 1.60 -0.11
C LYS A 56 14.59 1.88 -0.19
N LEU A 57 14.12 2.23 -1.38
CA LEU A 57 12.70 2.45 -1.68
C LEU A 57 11.91 1.14 -1.87
N GLN A 58 12.53 -0.03 -1.67
CA GLN A 58 11.86 -1.32 -1.79
C GLN A 58 10.74 -1.45 -0.75
N GLY A 59 9.52 -1.71 -1.23
CA GLY A 59 8.34 -1.81 -0.37
C GLY A 59 7.74 -0.46 0.02
N HIS A 60 8.25 0.66 -0.49
CA HIS A 60 7.63 1.96 -0.30
C HIS A 60 6.29 2.03 -1.05
N PRO A 61 5.14 2.25 -0.36
CA PRO A 61 3.82 2.17 -0.97
C PRO A 61 3.62 3.08 -2.20
N ILE A 62 4.19 4.29 -2.14
CA ILE A 62 4.09 5.29 -3.21
C ILE A 62 5.02 4.93 -4.39
N VAL A 63 6.31 4.71 -4.14
CA VAL A 63 7.30 4.51 -5.22
C VAL A 63 7.08 3.20 -5.94
N CYS A 64 6.69 2.16 -5.22
CA CYS A 64 6.37 0.90 -5.83
C CYS A 64 4.98 0.92 -6.52
N ARG A 65 4.16 1.97 -6.43
CA ARG A 65 2.78 1.95 -6.97
C ARG A 65 2.75 1.57 -8.45
N LEU A 66 1.95 0.55 -8.77
CA LEU A 66 1.70 0.11 -10.14
C LEU A 66 0.97 1.20 -10.93
N LYS A 67 1.49 1.54 -12.10
CA LYS A 67 0.82 2.40 -13.08
C LYS A 67 -0.33 1.63 -13.77
N PRO A 68 -1.33 2.32 -14.34
CA PRO A 68 -2.45 1.68 -15.01
C PRO A 68 -2.03 0.66 -16.08
N HIS A 69 -1.07 1.00 -16.95
CA HIS A 69 -0.58 0.08 -17.98
C HIS A 69 0.16 -1.14 -17.40
N GLU A 70 0.85 -1.00 -16.27
CA GLU A 70 1.55 -2.12 -15.60
C GLU A 70 0.52 -3.12 -15.05
N LYS A 71 -0.63 -2.64 -14.56
CA LYS A 71 -1.74 -3.49 -14.12
C LYS A 71 -2.35 -4.29 -15.28
N VAL A 72 -2.50 -3.67 -16.45
CA VAL A 72 -2.98 -4.33 -17.68
C VAL A 72 -2.05 -5.48 -18.07
N ILE A 73 -0.74 -5.22 -18.11
CA ILE A 73 0.27 -6.26 -18.40
C ILE A 73 0.17 -7.41 -17.40
N ILE A 74 0.04 -7.10 -16.10
CA ILE A 74 -0.14 -8.14 -15.09
C ILE A 74 -1.41 -8.94 -15.37
N SER A 75 -2.52 -8.30 -15.75
CA SER A 75 -3.78 -8.97 -16.08
C SER A 75 -3.61 -9.96 -17.24
N GLU A 76 -3.10 -9.49 -18.37
CA GLU A 76 -2.88 -10.30 -19.58
C GLU A 76 -2.00 -11.50 -19.29
N MET A 77 -0.87 -11.27 -18.61
CA MET A 77 0.08 -12.33 -18.25
C MET A 77 -0.48 -13.29 -17.18
N SER A 78 -1.49 -12.86 -16.41
CA SER A 78 -2.17 -13.72 -15.43
C SER A 78 -3.21 -14.62 -16.08
N ILE A 79 -3.88 -14.15 -17.14
CA ILE A 79 -4.81 -14.97 -17.94
C ILE A 79 -4.08 -16.17 -18.55
N ILE A 80 -2.88 -15.95 -19.10
CA ILE A 80 -2.02 -17.02 -19.64
C ILE A 80 -1.26 -17.82 -18.56
N LYS A 81 -1.56 -17.57 -17.26
CA LYS A 81 -0.97 -18.27 -16.10
C LYS A 81 0.56 -18.20 -16.02
N ASP A 82 1.17 -17.12 -16.50
CA ASP A 82 2.63 -16.98 -16.46
C ASP A 82 3.13 -16.90 -15.00
N ALA A 83 4.39 -17.25 -14.76
CA ALA A 83 4.98 -17.17 -13.44
C ALA A 83 5.12 -15.70 -13.01
N PRO A 84 4.78 -15.33 -11.75
CA PRO A 84 4.94 -13.96 -11.24
C PRO A 84 6.35 -13.38 -11.40
N LYS A 85 7.37 -14.26 -11.37
CA LYS A 85 8.77 -13.89 -11.60
C LYS A 85 9.00 -13.36 -13.03
N ASN A 86 8.43 -14.02 -14.04
CA ASN A 86 8.56 -13.64 -15.44
C ASN A 86 7.89 -12.28 -15.69
N ILE A 87 6.67 -12.11 -15.17
CA ILE A 87 5.96 -10.83 -15.21
C ILE A 87 6.79 -9.71 -14.59
N LEU A 88 7.38 -9.95 -13.42
CA LEU A 88 8.21 -8.94 -12.76
C LEU A 88 9.43 -8.56 -13.60
N VAL A 89 10.09 -9.53 -14.22
CA VAL A 89 11.23 -9.29 -15.13
C VAL A 89 10.80 -8.45 -16.32
N ASP A 90 9.66 -8.76 -16.93
CA ASP A 90 9.14 -8.01 -18.07
C ASP A 90 8.73 -6.58 -17.71
N LEU A 91 8.10 -6.38 -16.54
CA LEU A 91 7.78 -5.05 -16.03
C LEU A 91 9.05 -4.23 -15.79
N LYS A 92 10.10 -4.83 -15.23
CA LYS A 92 11.38 -4.16 -15.01
C LYS A 92 12.13 -3.88 -16.32
N ARG A 93 12.00 -4.74 -17.32
CA ARG A 93 12.55 -4.52 -18.67
C ARG A 93 11.90 -3.32 -19.34
N LYS A 94 10.56 -3.21 -19.26
CA LYS A 94 9.80 -2.07 -19.82
C LYS A 94 10.03 -0.77 -19.05
N ARG A 95 10.36 -0.85 -17.75
CA ARG A 95 10.67 0.30 -16.90
C ARG A 95 11.93 0.00 -16.07
N SER A 96 13.09 0.34 -16.62
CA SER A 96 14.40 0.05 -16.02
C SER A 96 14.60 0.67 -14.62
N GLN A 97 13.98 1.81 -14.34
CA GLN A 97 14.00 2.47 -13.03
C GLN A 97 12.91 1.97 -12.05
N SER A 98 12.22 0.88 -12.39
CA SER A 98 11.12 0.37 -11.60
C SER A 98 11.59 -0.31 -10.31
N ILE A 99 11.07 0.16 -9.18
CA ILE A 99 11.32 -0.43 -7.83
C ILE A 99 10.20 -1.44 -7.48
N LEU A 100 9.52 -1.96 -8.48
CA LEU A 100 8.50 -2.98 -8.30
C LEU A 100 9.08 -4.23 -7.64
N ASN A 101 8.29 -4.82 -6.76
CA ASN A 101 8.61 -6.07 -6.10
C ASN A 101 7.61 -7.16 -6.51
N ILE A 102 7.99 -8.42 -6.30
CA ILE A 102 7.13 -9.57 -6.67
C ILE A 102 5.80 -9.55 -5.89
N ARG A 103 5.80 -9.01 -4.68
CA ARG A 103 4.60 -8.88 -3.83
C ARG A 103 3.50 -8.08 -4.53
N GLN A 104 3.86 -7.10 -5.35
CA GLN A 104 2.87 -6.31 -6.09
C GLN A 104 2.21 -7.06 -7.21
N VAL A 105 2.97 -7.92 -7.90
CA VAL A 105 2.41 -8.83 -8.91
C VAL A 105 1.41 -9.78 -8.24
N TYR A 106 1.76 -10.36 -7.09
CA TYR A 106 0.84 -11.21 -6.32
C TYR A 106 -0.39 -10.46 -5.83
N ASN A 107 -0.22 -9.26 -5.28
CA ASN A 107 -1.34 -8.46 -4.78
C ASN A 107 -2.29 -8.08 -5.92
N GLU A 108 -1.80 -7.63 -7.07
CA GLU A 108 -2.64 -7.26 -8.21
C GLU A 108 -3.40 -8.48 -8.75
N ARG A 109 -2.72 -9.63 -8.88
CA ARG A 109 -3.36 -10.90 -9.24
C ARG A 109 -4.48 -11.28 -8.28
N TYR A 110 -4.21 -11.18 -6.99
CA TYR A 110 -5.21 -11.45 -5.96
C TYR A 110 -6.42 -10.52 -6.11
N GLN A 111 -6.19 -9.22 -6.30
CA GLN A 111 -7.26 -8.23 -6.50
C GLN A 111 -8.10 -8.54 -7.75
N GLN A 112 -7.46 -8.93 -8.87
CA GLN A 112 -8.17 -9.35 -10.09
C GLN A 112 -9.04 -10.59 -9.84
N ASN A 113 -8.50 -11.60 -9.15
CA ASN A 113 -9.26 -12.79 -8.82
C ASN A 113 -10.44 -12.48 -7.90
N MET A 114 -10.26 -11.62 -6.90
CA MET A 114 -11.33 -11.19 -6.01
C MET A 114 -12.42 -10.41 -6.76
N ALA A 115 -12.05 -9.52 -7.68
CA ALA A 115 -12.99 -8.81 -8.53
C ALA A 115 -13.82 -9.77 -9.39
N ASN A 116 -13.17 -10.77 -10.01
CA ASN A 116 -13.85 -11.79 -10.81
C ASN A 116 -14.82 -12.64 -9.98
N ILE A 117 -14.46 -13.00 -8.74
CA ILE A 117 -15.34 -13.74 -7.82
C ILE A 117 -16.54 -12.88 -7.40
N GLY A 118 -16.33 -11.60 -7.13
CA GLY A 118 -17.40 -10.66 -6.79
C GLY A 118 -18.45 -10.54 -7.91
N LEU A 119 -17.99 -10.41 -9.15
CA LEU A 119 -18.87 -10.38 -10.33
C LEU A 119 -19.71 -11.66 -10.47
N ILE A 120 -19.12 -12.83 -10.20
CA ILE A 120 -19.83 -14.11 -10.26
C ILE A 120 -20.90 -14.20 -9.15
N SER A 121 -20.63 -13.64 -7.96
CA SER A 121 -21.59 -13.66 -6.84
C SER A 121 -22.76 -12.68 -6.98
N GLU A 122 -22.62 -11.61 -7.79
CA GLU A 122 -23.71 -10.65 -8.06
C GLU A 122 -24.65 -11.10 -9.19
N MET A 123 -24.24 -12.11 -9.97
CA MET A 123 -25.05 -12.69 -11.06
C MET A 123 -25.95 -13.85 -10.62
N GLN A 124 -25.94 -14.23 -9.33
CA GLN A 124 -26.79 -15.29 -8.75
C GLN A 124 -27.85 -14.69 -7.83
#